data_AF-A0A4R9QFV7-F1
#
_entry.id   AF-A0A4R9QFV7-F1
#
_cell.length_a   1.000
_cell.length_b   1.000
_cell.length_c   1.000
_cell.angle_alpha   90.00
_cell.angle_beta   90.00
_cell.angle_gamma   90.00
#
_symmetry.space_group_name_H-M   'P 1'
#
loop_
_entity.id
_entity.type
_entity.pdbx_description
1 polymer ?
#
loop_
_entity_poly.entity_id
_entity_poly.type
_entity_poly.pdbx_seq_one_letter_code
_entity_poly.pdbx_strand_id
1 'polypeptide(L)'
;MNSFFDEVRPTAVRYLAATALRLGWYAINTGFRLYPSVVLPLPPHFYWAPLFVLIDLGLTIWQAALLFKIAKRALARYRPELAARFGLDTNPLENRQLDLTSARRTMVGTPIILAASVLFTCVFIQWLIVGGLRGGAFIQMGFYSPAWIIGGLLALAGLIYGNRFTARAKARVGKTFGVEYLDASHPLAKRVAGHAEKLGIKPPLVGVVNVANAFAMGTRGEAAVVLGKPLLNLLSPQELDAVIGHELGHVVYNDVQRMQFAEGFQTMMGHVADFAARVATAMVAQAAKDKRYQRDVTELTGTLATAARYTLFAGSELVVKGMSRAREFKADAIGAGIASPEAMIGALERVHGIPAKPTGVENRYGYLMFRGGRMGALFSTHPPLKRRTDALRRGVHLNELARKR
;
A
#
# COMPACT_ATOMS: atom_id res chain seq x y z
N MET A 1 -2.89 15.36 -29.59
CA MET A 1 -1.50 14.80 -29.55
C MET A 1 -1.03 14.24 -28.20
N ASN A 2 -1.76 14.38 -27.07
CA ASN A 2 -1.27 13.96 -25.74
C ASN A 2 -1.65 12.54 -25.24
N SER A 3 -2.37 11.71 -26.00
CA SER A 3 -3.01 10.53 -25.39
C SER A 3 -2.10 9.32 -25.13
N PHE A 4 -1.02 9.10 -25.88
CA PHE A 4 -0.15 7.92 -25.67
C PHE A 4 0.79 8.11 -24.47
N PHE A 5 1.40 9.29 -24.35
CA PHE A 5 2.26 9.60 -23.21
C PHE A 5 1.50 9.50 -21.89
N ASP A 6 0.27 10.01 -21.82
CA ASP A 6 -0.57 9.88 -20.63
C ASP A 6 -0.92 8.43 -20.30
N GLU A 7 -1.10 7.59 -21.32
CA GLU A 7 -1.37 6.15 -21.17
C GLU A 7 -0.16 5.39 -20.61
N VAL A 8 1.05 5.65 -21.13
CA VAL A 8 2.27 4.93 -20.71
C VAL A 8 3.00 5.58 -19.55
N ARG A 9 2.73 6.86 -19.23
CA ARG A 9 3.38 7.61 -18.14
C ARG A 9 3.48 6.82 -16.84
N PRO A 10 2.44 6.14 -16.32
CA PRO A 10 2.56 5.36 -15.09
C PRO A 10 3.60 4.21 -15.19
N THR A 11 3.69 3.57 -16.36
CA THR A 11 4.65 2.49 -16.62
C THR A 11 6.05 3.04 -16.84
N ALA A 12 6.18 4.17 -17.54
CA ALA A 12 7.44 4.87 -17.77
C ALA A 12 8.06 5.38 -16.45
N VAL A 13 7.25 5.96 -15.56
CA VAL A 13 7.71 6.38 -14.22
C VAL A 13 8.24 5.19 -13.42
N ARG A 14 7.58 4.02 -13.49
CA ARG A 14 8.07 2.80 -12.85
C ARG A 14 9.37 2.30 -13.48
N TYR A 15 9.52 2.44 -14.80
CA TYR A 15 10.75 2.08 -15.49
C TYR A 15 11.91 2.95 -15.00
N LEU A 16 11.71 4.28 -14.95
CA LEU A 16 12.69 5.22 -14.41
C LEU A 16 13.02 4.93 -12.94
N ALA A 17 12.04 4.57 -12.13
CA ALA A 17 12.27 4.15 -10.75
C ALA A 17 13.11 2.86 -10.67
N ALA A 18 12.83 1.86 -11.51
CA ALA A 18 13.65 0.64 -11.59
C ALA A 18 15.09 0.96 -12.03
N THR A 19 15.26 1.83 -13.04
CA THR A 19 16.57 2.32 -13.47
C THR A 19 17.31 3.04 -12.34
N ALA A 20 16.65 3.93 -11.60
CA ALA A 20 17.23 4.64 -10.48
C ALA A 20 17.66 3.70 -9.33
N LEU A 21 16.86 2.67 -9.05
CA LEU A 21 17.22 1.64 -8.07
C LEU A 21 18.45 0.84 -8.52
N ARG A 22 18.55 0.49 -9.80
CA ARG A 22 19.76 -0.15 -10.35
C ARG A 22 20.97 0.77 -10.28
N LEU A 23 20.82 2.05 -10.64
CA LEU A 23 21.88 3.06 -10.48
C LEU A 23 22.36 3.12 -9.03
N GLY A 24 21.44 3.17 -8.06
CA GLY A 24 21.77 3.15 -6.63
C GLY A 24 22.49 1.86 -6.22
N TRP A 25 22.03 0.70 -6.70
CA TRP A 25 22.66 -0.59 -6.42
C TRP A 25 24.10 -0.65 -6.93
N TYR A 26 24.35 -0.16 -8.15
CA TYR A 26 25.70 -0.06 -8.70
C TYR A 26 26.52 1.01 -7.99
N ALA A 27 25.94 2.17 -7.66
CA ALA A 27 26.65 3.23 -6.96
C ALA A 27 27.22 2.76 -5.62
N ILE A 28 26.38 2.11 -4.81
CA ILE A 28 26.71 1.63 -3.47
C ILE A 28 27.76 0.51 -3.47
N ASN A 29 27.84 -0.29 -4.56
CA ASN A 29 28.72 -1.46 -4.61
C ASN A 29 29.94 -1.28 -5.52
N THR A 30 29.94 -0.29 -6.41
CA THR A 30 30.96 -0.14 -7.46
C THR A 30 31.60 1.25 -7.50
N GLY A 31 31.13 2.20 -6.70
CA GLY A 31 31.62 3.59 -6.72
C GLY A 31 31.16 4.36 -7.97
N PHE A 32 29.88 4.24 -8.33
CA PHE A 32 29.26 4.96 -9.47
C PHE A 32 29.80 4.64 -10.87
N ARG A 33 30.38 3.45 -11.09
CA ARG A 33 30.69 3.01 -12.46
C ARG A 33 29.40 2.84 -13.26
N LEU A 34 29.26 3.60 -14.36
CA LEU A 34 28.08 3.54 -15.23
C LEU A 34 28.23 2.40 -16.23
N TYR A 35 27.35 1.41 -16.14
CA TYR A 35 27.27 0.31 -17.10
C TYR A 35 26.03 0.48 -17.99
N PRO A 36 26.09 0.14 -19.29
CA PRO A 36 24.92 0.14 -20.17
C PRO A 36 23.78 -0.72 -19.64
N SER A 37 24.13 -1.80 -18.93
CA SER A 37 23.20 -2.69 -18.24
C SER A 37 22.33 -1.98 -17.22
N VAL A 38 22.69 -0.80 -16.71
CA VAL A 38 21.87 -0.08 -15.73
C VAL A 38 20.68 0.61 -16.40
N VAL A 39 20.91 1.18 -17.59
CA VAL A 39 19.90 1.95 -18.34
C VAL A 39 19.04 1.05 -19.21
N LEU A 40 19.66 0.03 -19.81
CA LEU A 40 19.01 -0.98 -20.63
C LEU A 40 18.94 -2.29 -19.85
N PRO A 41 17.82 -3.03 -19.88
CA PRO A 41 17.68 -4.28 -19.13
C PRO A 41 18.49 -5.43 -19.77
N LEU A 42 19.81 -5.34 -19.67
CA LEU A 42 20.78 -6.34 -20.14
C LEU A 42 21.17 -7.28 -18.98
N PRO A 43 21.64 -8.51 -19.28
CA PRO A 43 22.05 -9.46 -18.26
C PRO A 43 23.05 -8.86 -17.25
N PRO A 44 22.93 -9.23 -15.96
CA PRO A 44 23.81 -8.71 -14.92
C PRO A 44 25.24 -9.23 -15.09
N HIS A 45 26.19 -8.56 -14.45
CA HIS A 45 27.58 -9.00 -14.44
C HIS A 45 27.76 -10.22 -13.52
N PHE A 46 27.73 -11.42 -14.08
CA PHE A 46 27.75 -12.69 -13.32
C PHE A 46 29.05 -12.99 -12.56
N TYR A 47 30.12 -12.24 -12.80
CA TYR A 47 31.41 -12.38 -12.09
C TYR A 47 31.44 -11.66 -10.73
N TRP A 48 30.35 -11.00 -10.34
CA TRP A 48 30.22 -10.31 -9.05
C TRP A 48 29.74 -11.27 -7.96
N ALA A 49 29.81 -10.82 -6.69
CA ALA A 49 29.30 -11.58 -5.56
C ALA A 49 27.84 -12.04 -5.81
N PRO A 50 27.45 -13.27 -5.41
CA PRO A 50 26.15 -13.84 -5.77
C PRO A 50 24.94 -12.95 -5.40
N LEU A 51 24.98 -12.29 -4.24
CA LEU A 51 23.92 -11.39 -3.81
C LEU A 51 23.81 -10.14 -4.72
N PHE A 52 24.92 -9.67 -5.31
CA PHE A 52 24.91 -8.60 -6.30
C PHE A 52 24.17 -9.01 -7.56
N VAL A 53 24.54 -10.18 -8.08
CA VAL A 53 23.94 -10.75 -9.29
C VAL A 53 22.45 -11.00 -9.10
N LEU A 54 22.04 -11.56 -7.95
CA LEU A 54 20.64 -11.86 -7.67
C LEU A 54 19.77 -10.60 -7.61
N ILE A 55 20.21 -9.56 -6.89
CA ILE A 55 19.47 -8.30 -6.79
C ILE A 55 19.42 -7.60 -8.14
N ASP A 56 20.55 -7.52 -8.85
CA ASP A 56 20.58 -6.88 -10.17
C ASP A 56 19.74 -7.65 -11.19
N LEU A 57 19.76 -8.99 -11.16
CA LEU A 57 18.90 -9.82 -12.01
C LEU A 57 17.42 -9.54 -11.76
N GLY A 58 17.00 -9.47 -10.50
CA GLY A 58 15.62 -9.14 -10.13
C GLY A 58 15.18 -7.77 -10.65
N LEU A 59 16.02 -6.75 -10.49
CA LEU A 59 15.76 -5.41 -11.00
C LEU A 59 15.77 -5.37 -12.54
N THR A 60 16.66 -6.12 -13.19
CA THR A 60 16.74 -6.27 -14.65
C THR A 60 15.46 -6.87 -15.20
N ILE A 61 15.00 -7.99 -14.64
CA ILE A 61 13.75 -8.65 -15.04
C ILE A 61 12.56 -7.69 -14.86
N TRP A 62 12.52 -6.96 -13.75
CA TRP A 62 11.46 -5.98 -13.52
C TRP A 62 11.47 -4.84 -14.54
N GLN A 63 12.64 -4.29 -14.83
CA GLN A 63 12.84 -3.24 -15.82
C GLN A 63 12.48 -3.73 -17.24
N ALA A 64 12.89 -4.95 -17.61
CA ALA A 64 12.52 -5.60 -18.88
C ALA A 64 11.00 -5.76 -19.01
N ALA A 65 10.32 -6.23 -17.96
CA ALA A 65 8.88 -6.40 -17.96
C ALA A 65 8.12 -5.07 -18.11
N LEU A 66 8.66 -3.97 -17.57
CA LEU A 66 8.09 -2.62 -17.73
C LEU A 66 8.31 -2.09 -19.15
N LEU A 67 9.50 -2.27 -19.71
CA LEU A 67 9.80 -1.90 -21.08
C LEU A 67 8.92 -2.65 -22.07
N PHE A 68 8.76 -3.97 -21.86
CA PHE A 68 7.85 -4.81 -22.65
C PHE A 68 6.41 -4.30 -22.60
N LYS A 69 5.92 -3.84 -21.45
CA LYS A 69 4.56 -3.26 -21.34
C LYS A 69 4.41 -1.96 -22.14
N ILE A 70 5.43 -1.10 -22.14
CA ILE A 70 5.44 0.13 -22.94
C ILE A 70 5.47 -0.23 -24.43
N ALA A 71 6.36 -1.13 -24.83
CA ALA A 71 6.49 -1.61 -26.20
C ALA A 71 5.20 -2.28 -26.72
N LYS A 72 4.58 -3.13 -25.91
CA LYS A 72 3.29 -3.78 -26.22
C LYS A 72 2.20 -2.75 -26.51
N ARG A 73 2.09 -1.69 -25.70
CA ARG A 73 1.11 -0.61 -25.90
C ARG A 73 1.42 0.23 -27.13
N ALA A 74 2.70 0.57 -27.34
CA ALA A 74 3.14 1.25 -28.56
C ALA A 74 2.77 0.43 -29.80
N LEU A 75 3.04 -0.88 -29.77
CA LEU A 75 2.76 -1.78 -30.87
C LEU A 75 1.26 -1.88 -31.17
N ALA A 76 0.43 -2.10 -30.14
CA ALA A 76 -1.02 -2.15 -30.28
C ALA A 76 -1.60 -0.85 -30.87
N ARG A 77 -1.01 0.30 -30.53
CA ARG A 77 -1.50 1.62 -30.98
C ARG A 77 -1.02 1.99 -32.38
N TYR A 78 0.27 1.83 -32.66
CA TYR A 78 0.88 2.34 -33.89
C TYR A 78 0.99 1.28 -34.99
N ARG A 79 0.94 -0.01 -34.65
CA ARG A 79 1.02 -1.13 -35.59
C ARG A 79 0.07 -2.27 -35.18
N PRO A 80 -1.26 -2.02 -35.17
CA PRO A 80 -2.25 -2.99 -34.70
C PRO A 80 -2.21 -4.30 -35.49
N GLU A 81 -1.93 -4.28 -36.78
CA GLU A 81 -1.79 -5.50 -37.60
C GLU A 81 -0.62 -6.38 -37.13
N LEU A 82 0.50 -5.76 -36.77
CA LEU A 82 1.65 -6.48 -36.23
C LEU A 82 1.34 -6.99 -34.83
N ALA A 83 0.64 -6.20 -34.01
CA ALA A 83 0.19 -6.63 -32.68
C ALA A 83 -0.73 -7.85 -32.75
N ALA A 84 -1.67 -7.87 -33.71
CA ALA A 84 -2.57 -8.99 -33.96
C ALA A 84 -1.82 -10.27 -34.38
N ARG A 85 -0.77 -10.16 -35.20
CA ARG A 85 0.11 -11.31 -35.55
C ARG A 85 0.78 -11.94 -34.34
N PHE A 86 1.04 -11.16 -33.29
CA PHE A 86 1.57 -11.65 -32.01
C PHE A 86 0.47 -12.04 -30.99
N GLY A 87 -0.79 -12.11 -31.41
CA GLY A 87 -1.92 -12.44 -30.53
C GLY A 87 -2.15 -11.40 -29.42
N LEU A 88 -1.69 -10.17 -29.60
CA LEU A 88 -1.89 -9.11 -28.61
C LEU A 88 -3.28 -8.51 -28.78
N ASP A 89 -4.07 -8.55 -27.72
CA ASP A 89 -5.43 -8.02 -27.68
C ASP A 89 -5.47 -6.51 -27.97
N THR A 90 -6.00 -6.14 -29.14
CA THR A 90 -6.15 -4.77 -29.64
C THR A 90 -7.54 -4.18 -29.37
N ASN A 91 -8.44 -4.89 -28.69
CA ASN A 91 -9.80 -4.39 -28.47
C ASN A 91 -9.80 -3.09 -27.64
N PRO A 92 -10.54 -2.05 -28.10
CA PRO A 92 -10.76 -0.84 -27.33
C PRO A 92 -11.32 -1.17 -25.94
N LEU A 93 -10.86 -0.42 -24.95
CA LEU A 93 -11.14 -0.69 -23.53
C LEU A 93 -12.64 -0.60 -23.19
N GLU A 94 -13.40 0.20 -23.93
CA GLU A 94 -14.87 0.34 -23.81
C GLU A 94 -15.65 -0.95 -24.09
N ASN A 95 -15.11 -1.87 -24.92
CA ASN A 95 -15.83 -3.09 -25.31
C ASN A 95 -15.48 -4.31 -24.45
N ARG A 96 -14.73 -4.13 -23.35
CA ARG A 96 -14.39 -5.23 -22.45
C ARG A 96 -15.47 -5.38 -21.39
N GLN A 97 -16.09 -6.55 -21.30
CA GLN A 97 -16.93 -6.89 -20.16
C GLN A 97 -16.15 -6.72 -18.85
N LEU A 98 -16.75 -5.99 -17.92
CA LEU A 98 -16.18 -5.75 -16.59
C LEU A 98 -16.24 -7.05 -15.79
N ASP A 99 -15.08 -7.68 -15.60
CA ASP A 99 -14.98 -8.82 -14.71
C ASP A 99 -14.75 -8.33 -13.27
N LEU A 100 -15.85 -8.23 -12.53
CA LEU A 100 -15.83 -7.81 -11.13
C LEU A 100 -15.34 -8.92 -10.17
N THR A 101 -15.10 -10.14 -10.68
CA THR A 101 -14.89 -11.34 -9.86
C THR A 101 -13.45 -11.87 -9.87
N SER A 102 -12.67 -11.61 -10.93
CA SER A 102 -11.43 -12.35 -11.18
C SER A 102 -10.16 -11.82 -10.55
N ALA A 103 -10.17 -10.59 -10.06
CA ALA A 103 -8.92 -9.94 -9.70
C ALA A 103 -8.55 -10.23 -8.22
N ARG A 104 -7.92 -11.39 -8.00
CA ARG A 104 -7.42 -11.80 -6.68
C ARG A 104 -5.97 -11.34 -6.51
N ARG A 105 -5.70 -10.43 -5.57
CA ARG A 105 -4.32 -10.14 -5.15
C ARG A 105 -3.88 -11.15 -4.09
N THR A 106 -2.71 -11.74 -4.31
CA THR A 106 -2.08 -12.64 -3.34
C THR A 106 -1.64 -11.88 -2.09
N MET A 107 -1.91 -12.44 -0.91
CA MET A 107 -1.44 -11.88 0.36
C MET A 107 0.09 -11.91 0.50
N VAL A 108 0.76 -12.87 -0.15
CA VAL A 108 2.18 -13.23 0.04
C VAL A 108 3.15 -12.06 -0.21
N GLY A 109 2.85 -11.17 -1.16
CA GLY A 109 3.76 -10.07 -1.49
C GLY A 109 3.94 -9.04 -0.37
N THR A 110 2.88 -8.76 0.42
CA THR A 110 2.95 -7.69 1.44
C THR A 110 3.87 -8.03 2.60
N PRO A 111 3.73 -9.22 3.24
CA PRO A 111 4.62 -9.65 4.31
C PRO A 111 6.08 -9.73 3.85
N ILE A 112 6.35 -10.26 2.65
CA ILE A 112 7.71 -10.38 2.10
C ILE A 112 8.35 -9.01 1.92
N ILE A 113 7.64 -8.06 1.29
CA ILE A 113 8.21 -6.73 1.04
C ILE A 113 8.49 -6.01 2.36
N LEU A 114 7.59 -6.09 3.35
CA LEU A 114 7.80 -5.46 4.65
C LEU A 114 8.98 -6.08 5.42
N ALA A 115 9.05 -7.41 5.46
CA ALA A 115 10.17 -8.14 6.07
C ALA A 115 11.51 -7.81 5.40
N ALA A 116 11.55 -7.85 4.06
CA ALA A 116 12.74 -7.50 3.29
C ALA A 116 13.15 -6.04 3.48
N SER A 117 12.18 -5.12 3.59
CA SER A 117 12.45 -3.69 3.85
C SER A 117 13.11 -3.48 5.20
N VAL A 118 12.59 -4.12 6.27
CA VAL A 118 13.20 -4.02 7.62
C VAL A 118 14.60 -4.61 7.62
N LEU A 119 14.76 -5.81 7.07
CA LEU A 119 16.04 -6.48 6.99
C LEU A 119 17.07 -5.63 6.23
N PHE A 120 16.69 -5.12 5.05
CA PHE A 120 17.54 -4.23 4.26
C PHE A 120 17.92 -2.98 5.06
N THR A 121 16.99 -2.31 5.72
CA THR A 121 17.31 -1.10 6.49
C THR A 121 18.28 -1.38 7.64
N CYS A 122 18.10 -2.48 8.37
CA CYS A 122 19.04 -2.87 9.42
C CYS A 122 20.45 -3.07 8.87
N VAL A 123 20.60 -3.84 7.79
CA VAL A 123 21.90 -4.11 7.17
C VAL A 123 22.51 -2.83 6.57
N PHE A 124 21.67 -1.98 5.97
CA PHE A 124 22.07 -0.69 5.39
C PHE A 124 22.61 0.27 6.45
N ILE A 125 21.97 0.34 7.62
CA ILE A 125 22.43 1.19 8.72
C ILE A 125 23.74 0.67 9.30
N GLN A 126 23.87 -0.64 9.51
CA GLN A 126 25.15 -1.20 9.91
C GLN A 126 26.25 -0.88 8.88
N TRP A 127 25.90 -0.91 7.59
CA TRP A 127 26.84 -0.56 6.53
C TRP A 127 27.30 0.88 6.61
N LEU A 128 26.38 1.83 6.80
CA LEU A 128 26.75 3.23 7.03
C LEU A 128 27.70 3.41 8.22
N ILE A 129 27.47 2.68 9.32
CA ILE A 129 28.27 2.78 10.54
C ILE A 129 29.69 2.21 10.37
N VAL A 130 29.81 1.01 9.75
CA VAL A 130 31.06 0.25 9.77
C VAL A 130 32.01 0.66 8.65
N GLY A 131 31.52 1.08 7.48
CA GLY A 131 32.42 1.36 6.35
C GLY A 131 31.81 2.00 5.11
N GLY A 132 30.49 2.12 5.01
CA GLY A 132 29.82 2.68 3.83
C GLY A 132 30.21 4.13 3.55
N LEU A 133 30.29 4.96 4.60
CA LEU A 133 30.76 6.35 4.49
C LEU A 133 32.24 6.46 4.11
N ARG A 134 33.01 5.38 4.25
CA ARG A 134 34.43 5.28 3.89
C ARG A 134 34.65 4.61 2.52
N GLY A 135 33.57 4.39 1.76
CA GLY A 135 33.62 3.76 0.43
C GLY A 135 33.59 2.24 0.42
N GLY A 136 33.33 1.58 1.56
CA GLY A 136 33.15 0.13 1.61
C GLY A 136 31.92 -0.33 0.83
N ALA A 137 32.02 -1.41 0.06
CA ALA A 137 30.90 -1.91 -0.74
C ALA A 137 29.85 -2.58 0.15
N PHE A 138 28.57 -2.28 -0.05
CA PHE A 138 27.46 -2.86 0.74
C PHE A 138 27.44 -4.39 0.69
N ILE A 139 27.80 -4.97 -0.45
CA ILE A 139 27.82 -6.42 -0.66
C ILE A 139 28.84 -7.16 0.20
N GLN A 140 29.81 -6.46 0.79
CA GLN A 140 30.78 -7.04 1.71
C GLN A 140 30.19 -7.31 3.09
N MET A 141 28.94 -6.89 3.34
CA MET A 141 28.23 -7.22 4.56
C MET A 141 27.94 -8.71 4.66
N GLY A 142 28.74 -9.40 5.46
CA GLY A 142 28.55 -10.83 5.74
C GLY A 142 27.19 -11.11 6.38
N PHE A 143 26.56 -12.22 5.98
CA PHE A 143 25.25 -12.66 6.50
C PHE A 143 25.23 -12.96 8.00
N TYR A 144 26.40 -13.08 8.64
CA TYR A 144 26.56 -13.28 10.08
C TYR A 144 26.59 -11.97 10.88
N SER A 145 26.45 -10.82 10.21
CA SER A 145 26.49 -9.54 10.90
C SER A 145 25.32 -9.39 11.88
N PRO A 146 25.50 -8.67 13.01
CA PRO A 146 24.42 -8.45 13.97
C PRO A 146 23.15 -7.88 13.33
N ALA A 147 23.26 -7.04 12.28
CA ALA A 147 22.10 -6.49 11.60
C ALA A 147 21.28 -7.51 10.81
N TRP A 148 21.88 -8.57 10.26
CA TRP A 148 21.12 -9.65 9.63
C TRP A 148 20.29 -10.40 10.68
N ILE A 149 20.87 -10.68 11.84
CA ILE A 149 20.21 -11.36 12.96
C ILE A 149 19.09 -10.48 13.50
N ILE A 150 19.39 -9.23 13.87
CA ILE A 150 18.41 -8.27 14.41
C ILE A 150 17.31 -8.01 13.38
N GLY A 151 17.66 -7.71 12.13
CA GLY A 151 16.69 -7.46 11.05
C GLY A 151 15.80 -8.68 10.79
N GLY A 152 16.36 -9.89 10.84
CA GLY A 152 15.62 -11.15 10.72
C GLY A 152 14.63 -11.36 11.88
N LEU A 153 15.07 -11.14 13.11
CA LEU A 153 14.20 -11.23 14.29
C LEU A 153 13.09 -10.19 14.28
N LEU A 154 13.39 -8.94 13.91
CA LEU A 154 12.41 -7.86 13.77
C LEU A 154 11.41 -8.16 12.66
N ALA A 155 11.88 -8.66 11.51
CA ALA A 155 11.02 -9.10 10.43
C ALA A 155 10.08 -10.23 10.91
N LEU A 156 10.62 -11.28 11.53
CA LEU A 156 9.83 -12.40 12.04
C LEU A 156 8.78 -11.96 13.06
N ALA A 157 9.19 -11.15 14.05
CA ALA A 157 8.27 -10.60 15.02
C ALA A 157 7.18 -9.77 14.33
N GLY A 158 7.53 -9.01 13.28
CA GLY A 158 6.60 -8.17 12.53
C GLY A 158 5.58 -9.00 11.76
N LEU A 159 6.03 -10.11 11.16
CA LEU A 159 5.17 -11.09 10.50
C LEU A 159 4.16 -11.69 11.49
N ILE A 160 4.64 -12.13 12.67
CA ILE A 160 3.79 -12.71 13.72
C ILE A 160 2.78 -11.68 14.24
N TYR A 161 3.24 -10.47 14.55
CA TYR A 161 2.38 -9.42 15.09
C TYR A 161 1.37 -8.92 14.06
N GLY A 162 1.78 -8.70 12.81
CA GLY A 162 0.89 -8.32 11.71
C GLY A 162 -0.23 -9.33 11.47
N ASN A 163 0.09 -10.63 11.53
CA ASN A 163 -0.91 -11.68 11.41
C ASN A 163 -1.89 -11.67 12.60
N ARG A 164 -1.37 -11.59 13.83
CA ARG A 164 -2.18 -11.48 15.06
C ARG A 164 -3.04 -10.22 15.10
N PHE A 165 -2.54 -9.11 14.55
CA PHE A 165 -3.26 -7.85 14.45
C PHE A 165 -4.46 -8.01 13.50
N THR A 166 -4.23 -8.58 12.32
CA THR A 166 -5.27 -8.86 11.33
C THR A 166 -6.38 -9.73 11.89
N ALA A 167 -6.03 -10.83 12.58
CA ALA A 167 -7.00 -11.73 13.22
C ALA A 167 -7.88 -11.02 14.26
N ARG A 168 -7.33 -10.03 14.97
CA ARG A 168 -8.05 -9.27 16.01
C ARG A 168 -8.65 -7.95 15.51
N ALA A 169 -8.42 -7.57 14.25
CA ALA A 169 -8.77 -6.25 13.75
C ALA A 169 -10.29 -6.02 13.78
N LYS A 170 -11.08 -7.05 13.44
CA LYS A 170 -12.56 -6.98 13.49
C LYS A 170 -13.06 -6.62 14.89
N ALA A 171 -12.63 -7.38 15.90
CA ALA A 171 -13.02 -7.14 17.29
C ALA A 171 -12.53 -5.79 17.82
N ARG A 172 -11.28 -5.41 17.50
CA ARG A 172 -10.65 -4.17 17.99
C ARG A 172 -11.32 -2.92 17.44
N VAL A 173 -11.46 -2.85 16.11
CA VAL A 173 -12.08 -1.70 15.44
C VAL A 173 -13.56 -1.63 15.82
N GLY A 174 -14.26 -2.77 15.85
CA GLY A 174 -15.67 -2.85 16.24
C GLY A 174 -15.90 -2.28 17.64
N LYS A 175 -15.07 -2.69 18.61
CA LYS A 175 -15.12 -2.15 19.97
C LYS A 175 -14.76 -0.66 20.04
N THR A 176 -13.74 -0.22 19.30
CA THR A 176 -13.26 1.17 19.36
C THR A 176 -14.28 2.15 18.80
N PHE A 177 -14.98 1.76 17.74
CA PHE A 177 -16.00 2.59 17.11
C PHE A 177 -17.41 2.38 17.69
N GLY A 178 -17.61 1.41 18.59
CA GLY A 178 -18.94 1.09 19.10
C GLY A 178 -19.87 0.60 17.98
N VAL A 179 -19.37 -0.28 17.11
CA VAL A 179 -20.12 -0.77 15.95
C VAL A 179 -21.30 -1.63 16.42
N GLU A 180 -22.48 -1.24 15.97
CA GLU A 180 -23.73 -1.98 16.13
C GLU A 180 -23.89 -2.90 14.93
N TYR A 181 -23.76 -4.22 15.13
CA TYR A 181 -23.94 -5.19 14.05
C TYR A 181 -25.42 -5.46 13.80
N LEU A 182 -25.79 -5.46 12.54
CA LEU A 182 -27.17 -5.67 12.09
C LEU A 182 -27.42 -7.15 11.81
N ASP A 183 -28.65 -7.59 12.07
CA ASP A 183 -29.11 -8.92 11.68
C ASP A 183 -29.17 -9.08 10.15
N ALA A 184 -28.99 -10.31 9.66
CA ALA A 184 -29.02 -10.62 8.23
C ALA A 184 -30.37 -10.28 7.58
N SER A 185 -31.47 -10.25 8.35
CA SER A 185 -32.80 -9.86 7.87
C SER A 185 -32.95 -8.36 7.61
N HIS A 186 -32.06 -7.52 8.18
CA HIS A 186 -32.14 -6.06 8.07
C HIS A 186 -32.03 -5.62 6.60
N PRO A 187 -32.83 -4.63 6.13
CA PRO A 187 -32.82 -4.19 4.72
C PRO A 187 -31.43 -3.81 4.20
N LEU A 188 -30.64 -3.10 5.03
CA LEU A 188 -29.26 -2.75 4.71
C LEU A 188 -28.35 -3.98 4.57
N ALA A 189 -28.52 -4.99 5.42
CA ALA A 189 -27.76 -6.23 5.34
C ALA A 189 -28.09 -7.02 4.07
N LYS A 190 -29.39 -7.11 3.71
CA LYS A 190 -29.84 -7.69 2.45
C LYS A 190 -29.29 -6.96 1.23
N ARG A 191 -29.27 -5.62 1.26
CA ARG A 191 -28.70 -4.79 0.19
C ARG A 191 -27.20 -5.08 -0.02
N VAL A 192 -26.42 -5.10 1.06
CA VAL A 192 -24.99 -5.44 1.00
C VAL A 192 -24.79 -6.88 0.51
N ALA A 193 -25.61 -7.83 0.96
CA ALA A 193 -25.55 -9.22 0.53
C ALA A 193 -25.80 -9.37 -0.98
N GLY A 194 -26.80 -8.68 -1.54
CA GLY A 194 -27.08 -8.72 -2.98
C GLY A 194 -25.93 -8.17 -3.84
N HIS A 195 -25.23 -7.13 -3.36
CA HIS A 195 -24.03 -6.64 -4.04
C HIS A 195 -22.83 -7.58 -3.87
N ALA A 196 -22.66 -8.20 -2.69
CA ALA A 196 -21.61 -9.17 -2.43
C ALA A 196 -21.74 -10.41 -3.33
N GLU A 197 -22.97 -10.85 -3.59
CA GLU A 197 -23.29 -11.94 -4.51
C GLU A 197 -22.86 -11.62 -5.95
N LYS A 198 -23.19 -10.41 -6.46
CA LYS A 198 -22.73 -9.95 -7.79
C LYS A 198 -21.20 -9.95 -7.93
N LEU A 199 -20.48 -9.77 -6.82
CA LEU A 199 -19.01 -9.78 -6.78
C LEU A 199 -18.42 -11.17 -6.52
N GLY A 200 -19.25 -12.20 -6.33
CA GLY A 200 -18.80 -13.57 -6.08
C GLY A 200 -18.03 -13.73 -4.77
N ILE A 201 -18.42 -12.98 -3.73
CA ILE A 201 -17.85 -13.10 -2.38
C ILE A 201 -18.92 -13.46 -1.35
N LYS A 202 -18.49 -14.09 -0.24
CA LYS A 202 -19.36 -14.37 0.89
C LYS A 202 -19.92 -13.05 1.44
N PRO A 203 -21.23 -12.93 1.72
CA PRO A 203 -21.81 -11.74 2.31
C PRO A 203 -21.08 -11.36 3.61
N PRO A 204 -20.54 -10.13 3.71
CA PRO A 204 -19.91 -9.67 4.94
C PRO A 204 -20.96 -9.36 6.01
N LEU A 205 -20.54 -9.34 7.27
CA LEU A 205 -21.37 -8.77 8.35
C LEU A 205 -21.57 -7.28 8.08
N VAL A 206 -22.74 -6.74 8.44
CA VAL A 206 -23.01 -5.31 8.30
C VAL A 206 -23.11 -4.68 9.66
N GLY A 207 -22.41 -3.56 9.84
CA GLY A 207 -22.47 -2.77 11.06
C GLY A 207 -22.80 -1.31 10.78
N VAL A 208 -23.32 -0.62 11.79
CA VAL A 208 -23.56 0.83 11.75
C VAL A 208 -22.85 1.55 12.87
N VAL A 209 -22.47 2.81 12.62
CA VAL A 209 -21.77 3.66 13.58
C VAL A 209 -22.19 5.12 13.44
N ASN A 210 -22.12 5.88 14.53
CA ASN A 210 -22.42 7.32 14.55
C ASN A 210 -21.22 8.18 14.08
N VAL A 211 -20.59 7.82 12.96
CA VAL A 211 -19.48 8.56 12.34
C VAL A 211 -19.79 8.74 10.86
N ALA A 212 -19.50 9.90 10.27
CA ALA A 212 -19.75 10.18 8.86
C ALA A 212 -18.70 9.53 7.94
N ASN A 213 -18.62 8.19 7.97
CA ASN A 213 -17.64 7.41 7.23
C ASN A 213 -18.18 6.00 6.91
N ALA A 214 -17.53 5.32 5.97
CA ALA A 214 -17.74 3.91 5.68
C ALA A 214 -16.38 3.21 5.66
N PHE A 215 -16.34 1.94 6.03
CA PHE A 215 -15.12 1.14 5.97
C PHE A 215 -15.40 -0.36 5.99
N ALA A 216 -14.52 -1.13 5.35
CA ALA A 216 -14.46 -2.58 5.47
C ALA A 216 -13.34 -3.05 6.42
N MET A 217 -13.56 -4.17 7.09
CA MET A 217 -12.63 -4.74 8.08
C MET A 217 -12.66 -6.27 8.10
N GLY A 218 -11.51 -6.89 8.43
CA GLY A 218 -11.40 -8.33 8.61
C GLY A 218 -10.76 -9.02 7.41
N THR A 219 -10.95 -10.34 7.34
CA THR A 219 -10.43 -11.16 6.24
C THR A 219 -11.53 -11.39 5.21
N ARG A 220 -11.20 -11.81 3.99
CA ARG A 220 -12.19 -12.08 2.94
C ARG A 220 -13.30 -13.06 3.34
N GLY A 221 -13.00 -14.05 4.20
CA GLY A 221 -13.98 -15.04 4.67
C GLY A 221 -14.83 -14.58 5.86
N GLU A 222 -14.40 -13.53 6.56
CA GLU A 222 -15.02 -13.01 7.77
C GLU A 222 -15.05 -11.48 7.79
N ALA A 223 -15.31 -10.88 6.62
CA ALA A 223 -15.33 -9.44 6.45
C ALA A 223 -16.56 -8.83 7.15
N ALA A 224 -16.42 -7.57 7.55
CA ALA A 224 -17.52 -6.72 7.93
C ALA A 224 -17.44 -5.41 7.15
N VAL A 225 -18.60 -4.89 6.73
CA VAL A 225 -18.76 -3.56 6.12
C VAL A 225 -19.51 -2.71 7.14
N VAL A 226 -18.90 -1.60 7.54
CA VAL A 226 -19.46 -0.68 8.54
C VAL A 226 -19.85 0.62 7.86
N LEU A 227 -21.09 1.04 8.07
CA LEU A 227 -21.68 2.23 7.46
C LEU A 227 -22.04 3.27 8.51
N GLY A 228 -21.62 4.50 8.28
CA GLY A 228 -21.96 5.64 9.11
C GLY A 228 -23.43 6.00 9.02
N LYS A 229 -24.16 6.09 10.13
CA LYS A 229 -25.55 6.58 10.16
C LYS A 229 -25.69 7.96 9.47
N PRO A 230 -24.75 8.93 9.64
CA PRO A 230 -24.82 10.19 8.90
C PRO A 230 -24.74 10.02 7.38
N LEU A 231 -24.04 9.01 6.86
CA LEU A 231 -23.96 8.75 5.42
C LEU A 231 -25.28 8.21 4.87
N LEU A 232 -25.99 7.38 5.64
CA LEU A 232 -27.29 6.82 5.24
C LEU A 232 -28.34 7.91 4.99
N ASN A 233 -28.23 9.05 5.69
CA ASN A 233 -29.13 10.20 5.53
C ASN A 233 -28.63 11.20 4.47
N LEU A 234 -27.34 11.18 4.14
CA LEU A 234 -26.71 12.14 3.22
C LEU A 234 -26.70 11.66 1.76
N LEU A 235 -26.52 10.35 1.54
CA LEU A 235 -26.34 9.77 0.22
C LEU A 235 -27.68 9.36 -0.39
N SER A 236 -27.80 9.50 -1.71
CA SER A 236 -28.94 8.91 -2.43
C SER A 236 -28.85 7.38 -2.40
N PRO A 237 -29.92 6.64 -2.75
CA PRO A 237 -29.85 5.18 -2.81
C PRO A 237 -28.74 4.66 -3.73
N GLN A 238 -28.53 5.27 -4.90
CA GLN A 238 -27.44 4.96 -5.83
C GLN A 238 -26.07 5.40 -5.26
N GLU A 239 -26.08 6.57 -4.61
CA GLU A 239 -25.06 7.10 -3.68
C GLU A 239 -24.43 6.02 -2.80
N LEU A 240 -25.32 5.45 -2.00
CA LEU A 240 -25.03 4.43 -1.01
C LEU A 240 -24.58 3.12 -1.65
N ASP A 241 -25.19 2.71 -2.77
CA ASP A 241 -24.79 1.50 -3.50
C ASP A 241 -23.37 1.63 -4.06
N ALA A 242 -22.98 2.81 -4.52
CA ALA A 242 -21.61 3.08 -4.97
C ALA A 242 -20.60 2.97 -3.81
N VAL A 243 -20.91 3.53 -2.63
CA VAL A 243 -20.07 3.40 -1.43
C VAL A 243 -19.98 1.96 -0.95
N ILE A 244 -21.10 1.22 -0.91
CA ILE A 244 -21.10 -0.21 -0.56
C ILE A 244 -20.24 -0.99 -1.56
N GLY A 245 -20.39 -0.74 -2.85
CA GLY A 245 -19.57 -1.39 -3.88
C GLY A 245 -18.09 -1.09 -3.74
N HIS A 246 -17.72 0.15 -3.40
CA HIS A 246 -16.35 0.53 -3.10
C HIS A 246 -15.78 -0.27 -1.92
N GLU A 247 -16.49 -0.33 -0.79
CA GLU A 247 -16.04 -1.08 0.39
C GLU A 247 -15.95 -2.59 0.14
N LEU A 248 -16.91 -3.16 -0.58
CA LEU A 248 -16.85 -4.56 -1.02
C LEU A 248 -15.68 -4.80 -1.96
N GLY A 249 -15.34 -3.82 -2.81
CA GLY A 249 -14.15 -3.88 -3.65
C GLY A 249 -12.87 -4.09 -2.84
N HIS A 250 -12.71 -3.43 -1.70
CA HIS A 250 -11.57 -3.67 -0.81
C HIS A 250 -11.56 -5.09 -0.23
N VAL A 251 -12.73 -5.71 0.00
CA VAL A 251 -12.84 -7.11 0.42
C VAL A 251 -12.46 -8.07 -0.72
N VAL A 252 -12.97 -7.83 -1.94
CA VAL A 252 -12.67 -8.64 -3.14
C VAL A 252 -11.16 -8.72 -3.38
N TYR A 253 -10.47 -7.58 -3.30
CA TYR A 253 -9.05 -7.45 -3.57
C TYR A 253 -8.12 -7.78 -2.38
N ASN A 254 -8.67 -8.27 -1.25
CA ASN A 254 -7.93 -8.51 0.01
C ASN A 254 -7.20 -7.25 0.52
N ASP A 255 -7.65 -6.08 0.13
CA ASP A 255 -6.97 -4.83 0.43
C ASP A 255 -7.06 -4.49 1.92
N VAL A 256 -8.24 -4.72 2.52
CA VAL A 256 -8.46 -4.62 3.97
C VAL A 256 -7.46 -5.45 4.75
N GLN A 257 -7.36 -6.74 4.43
CA GLN A 257 -6.48 -7.67 5.14
C GLN A 257 -5.01 -7.26 5.02
N ARG A 258 -4.57 -6.82 3.83
CA ARG A 258 -3.20 -6.34 3.60
C ARG A 258 -2.90 -5.08 4.38
N MET A 259 -3.85 -4.16 4.47
CA MET A 259 -3.69 -2.91 5.22
C MET A 259 -3.65 -3.18 6.72
N GLN A 260 -4.53 -4.03 7.23
CA GLN A 260 -4.51 -4.45 8.64
C GLN A 260 -3.21 -5.16 9.01
N PHE A 261 -2.70 -6.05 8.13
CA PHE A 261 -1.42 -6.70 8.34
C PHE A 261 -0.27 -5.69 8.38
N ALA A 262 -0.22 -4.80 7.39
CA ALA A 262 0.80 -3.77 7.29
C ALA A 262 0.79 -2.82 8.49
N GLU A 263 -0.39 -2.38 8.93
CA GLU A 263 -0.56 -1.56 10.12
C GLU A 263 -0.08 -2.28 11.39
N GLY A 264 -0.45 -3.56 11.54
CA GLY A 264 0.04 -4.37 12.66
C GLY A 264 1.55 -4.51 12.65
N PHE A 265 2.14 -4.79 11.49
CA PHE A 265 3.59 -4.85 11.32
C PHE A 265 4.27 -3.54 11.73
N GLN A 266 3.77 -2.39 11.25
CA GLN A 266 4.30 -1.07 11.59
C GLN A 266 4.09 -0.71 13.07
N THR A 267 2.94 -1.08 13.65
CA THR A 267 2.66 -0.90 15.09
C THR A 267 3.71 -1.63 15.92
N MET A 268 4.06 -2.85 15.53
CA MET A 268 5.11 -3.62 16.21
C MET A 268 6.47 -2.92 16.12
N MET A 269 6.87 -2.49 14.91
CA MET A 269 8.11 -1.73 14.71
C MET A 269 8.15 -0.47 15.59
N GLY A 270 7.03 0.25 15.70
CA GLY A 270 6.87 1.38 16.61
C GLY A 270 7.09 1.01 18.07
N HIS A 271 6.47 -0.07 18.56
CA HIS A 271 6.67 -0.55 19.93
C HIS A 271 8.13 -0.92 20.21
N VAL A 272 8.83 -1.53 19.25
CA VAL A 272 10.25 -1.87 19.41
C VAL A 272 11.10 -0.61 19.47
N ALA A 273 10.88 0.37 18.60
CA ALA A 273 11.60 1.65 18.66
C ALA A 273 11.36 2.36 20.00
N ASP A 274 10.10 2.43 20.44
CA ASP A 274 9.73 3.07 21.70
C ASP A 274 10.36 2.35 22.89
N PHE A 275 10.43 1.01 22.87
CA PHE A 275 11.10 0.22 23.90
C PHE A 275 12.62 0.42 23.90
N ALA A 276 13.27 0.33 22.73
CA ALA A 276 14.72 0.52 22.59
C ALA A 276 15.13 1.92 23.07
N ALA A 277 14.34 2.93 22.74
CA ALA A 277 14.55 4.29 23.24
C ALA A 277 14.46 4.37 24.76
N ARG A 278 13.41 3.79 25.38
CA ARG A 278 13.27 3.79 26.84
C ARG A 278 14.44 3.10 27.54
N VAL A 279 14.93 1.99 26.99
CA VAL A 279 16.11 1.29 27.53
C VAL A 279 17.34 2.19 27.41
N ALA A 280 17.58 2.82 26.26
CA ALA A 280 18.69 3.75 26.08
C ALA A 280 18.60 4.94 27.06
N THR A 281 17.41 5.53 27.23
CA THR A 281 17.16 6.60 28.22
C THR A 281 17.50 6.13 29.62
N ALA A 282 17.04 4.95 30.03
CA ALA A 282 17.29 4.41 31.36
C ALA A 282 18.79 4.17 31.61
N MET A 283 19.50 3.61 30.64
CA MET A 283 20.95 3.37 30.72
C MET A 283 21.73 4.68 30.88
N VAL A 284 21.41 5.70 30.08
CA VAL A 284 22.09 7.00 30.18
C VAL A 284 21.69 7.74 31.47
N ALA A 285 20.43 7.66 31.89
CA ALA A 285 19.97 8.27 33.14
C ALA A 285 20.62 7.66 34.38
N GLN A 286 20.88 6.33 34.37
CA GLN A 286 21.59 5.64 35.45
C GLN A 286 23.08 6.02 35.51
N ALA A 287 23.71 6.29 34.35
CA ALA A 287 25.09 6.78 34.29
C ALA A 287 25.23 8.27 34.68
N ALA A 288 24.13 9.01 34.65
CA ALA A 288 24.09 10.43 34.94
C ALA A 288 23.94 10.73 36.44
N LYS A 289 24.91 11.45 37.02
CA LYS A 289 24.83 11.94 38.41
C LYS A 289 24.03 13.25 38.56
N ASP A 290 23.84 14.01 37.48
CA ASP A 290 23.15 15.30 37.48
C ASP A 290 21.71 15.20 36.91
N LYS A 291 20.74 15.74 37.65
CA LYS A 291 19.31 15.80 37.28
C LYS A 291 19.03 16.65 36.04
N ARG A 292 19.83 17.71 35.78
CA ARG A 292 19.68 18.52 34.55
C ARG A 292 20.08 17.73 33.32
N TYR A 293 21.23 17.05 33.40
CA TYR A 293 21.70 16.15 32.33
C TYR A 293 20.73 14.99 32.09
N GLN A 294 20.11 14.41 33.13
CA GLN A 294 19.06 13.39 32.96
C GLN A 294 17.86 13.89 32.15
N ARG A 295 17.41 15.13 32.35
CA ARG A 295 16.30 15.72 31.60
C ARG A 295 16.67 15.92 30.13
N ASP A 296 17.84 16.50 29.87
CA ASP A 296 18.30 16.79 28.51
C ASP A 296 18.56 15.49 27.72
N VAL A 297 19.09 14.46 28.38
CA VAL A 297 19.21 13.10 27.83
C VAL A 297 17.85 12.48 27.52
N THR A 298 16.86 12.65 28.39
CA THR A 298 15.51 12.10 28.18
C THR A 298 14.86 12.74 26.95
N GLU A 299 15.02 14.05 26.77
CA GLU A 299 14.52 14.78 25.60
C GLU A 299 15.27 14.39 24.31
N LEU A 300 16.61 14.26 24.38
CA LEU A 300 17.43 13.82 23.27
C LEU A 300 17.10 12.38 22.85
N THR A 301 16.93 11.46 23.82
CA THR A 301 16.58 10.07 23.55
C THR A 301 15.17 9.91 23.00
N GLY A 302 14.20 10.71 23.45
CA GLY A 302 12.86 10.77 22.84
C GLY A 302 12.90 11.28 21.39
N THR A 303 13.76 12.26 21.11
CA THR A 303 14.01 12.77 19.76
C THR A 303 14.67 11.72 18.87
N LEU A 304 15.68 11.01 19.38
CA LEU A 304 16.34 9.90 18.68
C LEU A 304 15.41 8.71 18.46
N ALA A 305 14.50 8.40 19.40
CA ALA A 305 13.46 7.39 19.23
C ALA A 305 12.56 7.71 18.03
N THR A 306 12.14 8.97 17.96
CA THR A 306 11.29 9.49 16.89
C THR A 306 12.05 9.47 15.56
N ALA A 307 13.31 9.92 15.55
CA ALA A 307 14.18 9.86 14.38
C ALA A 307 14.43 8.41 13.93
N ALA A 308 14.70 7.50 14.86
CA ALA A 308 14.88 6.07 14.61
C ALA A 308 13.60 5.46 14.02
N ARG A 309 12.42 5.77 14.56
CA ARG A 309 11.13 5.33 14.01
C ARG A 309 10.95 5.77 12.55
N TYR A 310 11.24 7.03 12.26
CA TYR A 310 11.11 7.57 10.90
C TYR A 310 12.24 7.14 9.96
N THR A 311 13.41 6.75 10.47
CA THR A 311 14.59 6.42 9.63
C THR A 311 14.75 4.90 9.45
N LEU A 312 14.63 4.11 10.52
CA LEU A 312 14.72 2.63 10.50
C LEU A 312 13.56 1.99 9.73
N PHE A 313 12.38 2.61 9.78
CA PHE A 313 11.17 2.02 9.21
C PHE A 313 10.60 2.78 8.02
N ALA A 314 11.24 3.88 7.61
CA ALA A 314 10.82 4.70 6.46
C ALA A 314 10.54 3.87 5.20
N GLY A 315 11.43 2.94 4.85
CA GLY A 315 11.26 2.09 3.66
C GLY A 315 9.98 1.25 3.74
N SER A 316 9.74 0.62 4.88
CA SER A 316 8.54 -0.18 5.10
C SER A 316 7.27 0.70 5.16
N GLU A 317 7.34 1.91 5.73
CA GLU A 317 6.24 2.87 5.79
C GLU A 317 5.87 3.40 4.39
N LEU A 318 6.88 3.68 3.56
CA LEU A 318 6.69 4.07 2.16
C LEU A 318 6.02 2.97 1.35
N VAL A 319 6.35 1.70 1.61
CA VAL A 319 5.67 0.55 1.00
C VAL A 319 4.19 0.55 1.39
N VAL A 320 3.86 0.71 2.67
CA VAL A 320 2.46 0.76 3.15
C VAL A 320 1.69 1.90 2.47
N LYS A 321 2.26 3.11 2.45
CA LYS A 321 1.64 4.29 1.83
C LYS A 321 1.47 4.12 0.31
N GLY A 322 2.47 3.55 -0.36
CA GLY A 322 2.44 3.28 -1.80
C GLY A 322 1.38 2.26 -2.21
N MET A 323 1.14 1.26 -1.37
CA MET A 323 0.08 0.29 -1.58
C MET A 323 -1.32 0.92 -1.56
N SER A 324 -1.52 2.00 -0.80
CA SER A 324 -2.84 2.61 -0.57
C SER A 324 -3.47 3.21 -1.84
N ARG A 325 -2.72 4.03 -2.58
CA ARG A 325 -3.29 4.85 -3.66
C ARG A 325 -3.85 4.08 -4.85
N ALA A 326 -3.22 2.97 -5.24
CA ALA A 326 -3.65 2.19 -6.40
C ALA A 326 -4.87 1.29 -6.13
N ARG A 327 -5.25 1.13 -4.85
CA ARG A 327 -6.42 0.36 -4.41
C ARG A 327 -7.70 1.16 -4.56
N GLU A 328 -7.65 2.42 -4.15
CA GLU A 328 -8.77 3.35 -4.25
C GLU A 328 -9.37 3.41 -5.66
N PHE A 329 -8.54 3.53 -6.70
CA PHE A 329 -9.03 3.54 -8.10
C PHE A 329 -9.73 2.25 -8.51
N LYS A 330 -9.35 1.10 -7.94
CA LYS A 330 -10.01 -0.19 -8.20
C LYS A 330 -11.32 -0.30 -7.45
N ALA A 331 -11.33 0.12 -6.20
CA ALA A 331 -12.54 0.17 -5.39
C ALA A 331 -13.57 1.15 -5.99
N ASP A 332 -13.13 2.31 -6.47
CA ASP A 332 -13.96 3.27 -7.23
C ASP A 332 -14.55 2.64 -8.49
N ALA A 333 -13.75 1.84 -9.21
CA ALA A 333 -14.22 1.13 -10.38
C ALA A 333 -15.33 0.13 -10.03
N ILE A 334 -15.17 -0.62 -8.92
CA ILE A 334 -16.20 -1.56 -8.45
C ILE A 334 -17.46 -0.81 -7.99
N GLY A 335 -17.30 0.28 -7.24
CA GLY A 335 -18.43 1.12 -6.83
C GLY A 335 -19.22 1.64 -8.03
N ALA A 336 -18.51 2.14 -9.06
CA ALA A 336 -19.11 2.56 -10.31
C ALA A 336 -19.75 1.40 -11.11
N GLY A 337 -19.15 0.21 -11.09
CA GLY A 337 -19.70 -0.98 -11.74
C GLY A 337 -20.93 -1.58 -11.04
N ILE A 338 -21.08 -1.35 -9.73
CA ILE A 338 -22.27 -1.76 -8.95
C ILE A 338 -23.42 -0.77 -9.13
N ALA A 339 -23.11 0.53 -9.14
CA ALA A 339 -24.08 1.60 -9.27
C ALA A 339 -23.93 2.31 -10.62
N SER A 340 -23.18 3.41 -10.65
CA SER A 340 -22.81 4.13 -11.86
C SER A 340 -21.59 5.03 -11.58
N PRO A 341 -20.80 5.42 -12.61
CA PRO A 341 -19.73 6.40 -12.44
C PRO A 341 -20.22 7.71 -11.81
N GLU A 342 -21.41 8.17 -12.19
CA GLU A 342 -22.05 9.39 -11.69
C GLU A 342 -22.39 9.27 -10.20
N ALA A 343 -22.94 8.13 -9.78
CA ALA A 343 -23.21 7.86 -8.37
C ALA A 343 -21.90 7.82 -7.56
N MET A 344 -20.86 7.16 -8.06
CA MET A 344 -19.57 7.12 -7.38
C MET A 344 -18.93 8.52 -7.25
N ILE A 345 -19.03 9.36 -8.29
CA ILE A 345 -18.57 10.76 -8.24
C ILE A 345 -19.38 11.55 -7.20
N GLY A 346 -20.71 11.45 -7.22
CA GLY A 346 -21.59 12.13 -6.27
C GLY A 346 -21.31 11.73 -4.82
N ALA A 347 -21.12 10.43 -4.57
CA ALA A 347 -20.71 9.90 -3.26
C ALA A 347 -19.41 10.55 -2.77
N LEU A 348 -18.39 10.58 -3.63
CA LEU A 348 -17.08 11.15 -3.30
C LEU A 348 -17.19 12.64 -2.98
N GLU A 349 -17.91 13.41 -3.81
CA GLU A 349 -18.09 14.85 -3.63
C GLU A 349 -18.86 15.17 -2.33
N ARG A 350 -19.94 14.45 -2.03
CA ARG A 350 -20.71 14.66 -0.79
C ARG A 350 -19.92 14.31 0.46
N VAL A 351 -19.23 13.17 0.47
CA VAL A 351 -18.47 12.73 1.65
C VAL A 351 -17.27 13.64 1.91
N HIS A 352 -16.59 14.11 0.87
CA HIS A 352 -15.49 15.08 1.02
C HIS A 352 -15.99 16.49 1.37
N GLY A 353 -17.25 16.80 1.05
CA GLY A 353 -17.91 18.06 1.41
C GLY A 353 -18.30 18.16 2.88
N ILE A 354 -18.25 17.08 3.67
CA ILE A 354 -18.60 17.08 5.10
C ILE A 354 -17.54 17.86 5.90
N PRO A 355 -17.89 19.03 6.49
CA PRO A 355 -16.96 19.87 7.24
C PRO A 355 -16.74 19.32 8.66
N ALA A 356 -16.31 18.06 8.79
CA ALA A 356 -15.98 17.45 10.08
C ALA A 356 -14.49 17.19 10.16
N LYS A 357 -13.80 17.80 11.14
CA LYS A 357 -12.42 17.43 11.46
C LYS A 357 -12.41 15.96 11.90
N PRO A 358 -11.54 15.10 11.31
CA PRO A 358 -11.44 13.72 11.76
C PRO A 358 -11.09 13.65 13.24
N THR A 359 -11.81 12.83 13.98
CA THR A 359 -11.50 12.52 15.38
C THR A 359 -10.14 11.82 15.52
N GLY A 360 -9.57 11.79 16.73
CA GLY A 360 -8.32 11.05 16.98
C GLY A 360 -8.41 9.56 16.63
N VAL A 361 -9.61 8.97 16.76
CA VAL A 361 -9.90 7.58 16.38
C VAL A 361 -9.93 7.43 14.86
N GLU A 362 -10.60 8.34 14.13
CA GLU A 362 -10.59 8.34 12.66
C GLU A 362 -9.18 8.51 12.10
N ASN A 363 -8.34 9.35 12.72
CA ASN A 363 -6.93 9.50 12.30
C ASN A 363 -6.14 8.21 12.50
N ARG A 364 -6.35 7.50 13.62
CA ARG A 364 -5.67 6.22 13.90
C ARG A 364 -6.07 5.11 12.93
N TYR A 365 -7.32 5.09 12.47
CA TYR A 365 -7.84 4.09 11.54
C TYR A 365 -8.03 4.62 10.12
N GLY A 366 -7.39 5.73 9.77
CA GLY A 366 -7.56 6.39 8.48
C GLY A 366 -7.22 5.51 7.27
N TYR A 367 -6.43 4.45 7.47
CA TYR A 367 -6.11 3.44 6.45
C TYR A 367 -7.28 2.53 6.06
N LEU A 368 -8.38 2.53 6.82
CA LEU A 368 -9.60 1.77 6.52
C LEU A 368 -10.73 2.64 5.93
N MET A 369 -10.60 3.95 6.03
CA MET A 369 -11.73 4.87 5.94
C MET A 369 -11.97 5.36 4.51
N PHE A 370 -13.22 5.29 4.04
CA PHE A 370 -13.63 5.83 2.75
C PHE A 370 -13.28 7.32 2.57
N ARG A 371 -13.50 8.12 3.62
CA ARG A 371 -13.23 9.57 3.62
C ARG A 371 -11.73 9.92 3.67
N GLY A 372 -10.89 9.00 4.16
CA GLY A 372 -9.47 9.24 4.42
C GLY A 372 -9.16 10.25 5.53
N GLY A 373 -7.97 10.14 6.12
CA GLY A 373 -7.43 11.16 7.04
C GLY A 373 -6.71 12.29 6.29
N ARG A 374 -6.90 13.55 6.70
CA ARG A 374 -6.13 14.69 6.16
C ARG A 374 -4.68 14.66 6.66
N MET A 375 -3.80 14.06 5.87
CA MET A 375 -2.36 14.40 5.84
C MET A 375 -2.03 14.88 4.42
N GLY A 376 -1.12 15.84 4.28
CA GLY A 376 -0.82 16.55 3.02
C GLY A 376 -0.56 15.64 1.80
N ALA A 377 -0.55 16.20 0.59
CA ALA A 377 -0.56 15.45 -0.69
C ALA A 377 0.53 14.36 -0.85
N LEU A 378 1.65 14.47 -0.13
CA LEU A 378 2.74 13.47 -0.12
C LEU A 378 2.55 12.34 0.93
N PHE A 379 1.68 12.54 1.92
CA PHE A 379 1.44 11.63 3.04
C PHE A 379 -0.02 11.20 3.22
N SER A 380 -0.94 11.66 2.37
CA SER A 380 -2.32 11.18 2.37
C SER A 380 -2.38 9.71 1.94
N THR A 381 -3.12 8.90 2.70
CA THR A 381 -3.40 7.49 2.37
C THR A 381 -4.35 7.36 1.17
N HIS A 382 -5.00 8.45 0.74
CA HIS A 382 -5.91 8.47 -0.42
C HIS A 382 -5.40 9.40 -1.53
N PRO A 383 -5.60 9.06 -2.82
CA PRO A 383 -5.40 9.98 -3.92
C PRO A 383 -6.29 11.23 -3.76
N PRO A 384 -5.85 12.41 -4.26
CA PRO A 384 -6.69 13.60 -4.28
C PRO A 384 -8.04 13.33 -4.96
N LEU A 385 -9.13 13.89 -4.40
CA LEU A 385 -10.50 13.76 -4.90
C LEU A 385 -10.59 13.98 -6.42
N LYS A 386 -10.03 15.08 -6.91
CA LYS A 386 -10.02 15.43 -8.34
C LYS A 386 -9.44 14.31 -9.22
N ARG A 387 -8.40 13.61 -8.75
CA ARG A 387 -7.81 12.50 -9.53
C ARG A 387 -8.75 11.30 -9.61
N ARG A 388 -9.52 11.03 -8.56
CA ARG A 388 -10.50 9.92 -8.53
C ARG A 388 -11.70 10.24 -9.43
N THR A 389 -12.26 11.44 -9.31
CA THR A 389 -13.38 11.88 -10.16
C THR A 389 -12.98 11.97 -11.63
N ASP A 390 -11.80 12.51 -11.95
CA ASP A 390 -11.29 12.53 -13.34
C ASP A 390 -11.04 11.12 -13.92
N ALA A 391 -10.71 10.13 -13.08
CA ALA A 391 -10.53 8.75 -13.52
C ALA A 391 -11.88 8.06 -13.81
N LEU A 392 -12.91 8.39 -13.02
CA LEU A 392 -14.28 7.93 -13.24
C LEU A 392 -14.86 8.54 -14.52
N ARG A 393 -14.80 9.86 -14.67
CA ARG A 393 -15.28 10.59 -15.87
C ARG A 393 -14.65 10.13 -17.17
N ARG A 394 -13.36 9.76 -17.15
CA ARG A 394 -12.62 9.32 -18.35
C ARG A 394 -12.74 7.81 -18.65
N GLY A 395 -13.51 7.05 -17.87
CA GLY A 395 -13.60 5.60 -18.07
C GLY A 395 -12.31 4.82 -17.76
N VAL A 396 -11.27 5.48 -17.20
CA VAL A 396 -9.96 4.84 -16.91
C VAL A 396 -10.10 3.70 -15.90
N HIS A 397 -11.12 3.77 -15.04
CA HIS A 397 -11.48 2.75 -14.07
C HIS A 397 -11.84 1.40 -14.72
N LEU A 398 -12.39 1.40 -15.95
CA LEU A 398 -12.69 0.19 -16.71
C LEU A 398 -11.41 -0.62 -17.00
N ASN A 399 -10.29 0.06 -17.23
CA ASN A 399 -8.98 -0.57 -17.51
C ASN A 399 -8.45 -1.41 -16.35
N GLU A 400 -8.85 -1.06 -15.12
CA GLU A 400 -8.42 -1.74 -13.91
C GLU A 400 -9.27 -2.98 -13.58
N LEU A 401 -10.51 -3.05 -14.11
CA LEU A 401 -11.46 -4.16 -13.96
C LEU A 401 -11.45 -5.12 -15.15
N ALA A 402 -11.15 -4.64 -16.35
CA ALA A 402 -11.18 -5.42 -17.60
C ALA A 402 -10.00 -6.40 -17.77
N ARG A 403 -9.34 -6.81 -16.68
CA ARG A 403 -8.23 -7.78 -16.74
C ARG A 403 -8.71 -9.18 -16.39
N LYS A 404 -9.21 -9.87 -17.42
CA LYS A 404 -8.97 -11.30 -17.58
C LYS A 404 -8.83 -11.66 -19.07
N ARG A 405 -7.60 -11.85 -19.50
CA ARG A 405 -7.18 -12.88 -20.47
C ARG A 405 -5.78 -13.29 -20.04
#